data_AF-A0A481S235-F1
#
_entry.id   AF-A0A481S235-F1
#
_cell.length_a   1.000
_cell.length_b   1.000
_cell.length_c   1.000
_cell.angle_alpha   90.00
_cell.angle_beta   90.00
_cell.angle_gamma   90.00
#
_symmetry.space_group_name_H-M   'P 1'
#
loop_
_entity.id
_entity.type
_entity.pdbx_description
1 polymer ?
#
loop_
_entity_poly.entity_id
_entity_poly.type
_entity_poly.pdbx_seq_one_letter_code
_entity_poly.pdbx_strand_id
1 'polypeptide(L)'
;MALTRCFSSSRVNNPESLALEHINSGKSTTSLVINKVLFNQNLSVTDSKLEELLKVEGVEINLPVSKNNELFDKLTGKSKYKGFFGVYIFIHKDTNQRYVGSSNLLRRRMDYYFKEDFPLVGKFLPLLHKEGLKAFKLIIFKLDNNKFSHQDSLILEQYYLLDKKFNLNTLRVVNAGSSKGDSVYVYDLTCNILYYHAKSKIELKRRLNIHTETSKKYVDSNIPYLNKFLLLSHPMPTVLISDISIEDLKIMMLKERQKDYMLGTRRSIAVELEIKEGNTFCIDKGLIKFNSLTSCVEYLRELGLTIKRDTLTKYIKEQKIFYNFLCKYSENILPDNFEEVGLIINEYKKLKMDKNPLNKENRKNKRILVKGVNFYKEFESITATIKYFETLNIKLDRKSLNLSLKNRTNYKNYYFIYK
;
A
#
# COMPACT_ATOMS: atom_id res chain seq x y z
N MET A 1 35.24 -4.54 39.93
CA MET A 1 33.93 -3.86 39.85
C MET A 1 33.49 -3.82 38.40
N ALA A 2 32.67 -4.77 37.98
CA ALA A 2 32.13 -4.85 36.62
C ALA A 2 30.85 -4.00 36.54
N LEU A 3 30.87 -2.94 35.73
CA LEU A 3 29.68 -2.15 35.42
C LEU A 3 28.81 -2.93 34.44
N THR A 4 27.86 -3.67 34.99
CA THR A 4 26.76 -4.29 34.24
C THR A 4 25.93 -3.17 33.63
N ARG A 5 26.11 -2.92 32.32
CA ARG A 5 25.18 -2.09 31.54
C ARG A 5 23.83 -2.83 31.50
N CYS A 6 22.90 -2.40 32.34
CA CYS A 6 21.48 -2.72 32.18
C CYS A 6 21.05 -2.24 30.80
N PHE A 7 20.86 -3.18 29.88
CA PHE A 7 20.01 -2.96 28.73
C PHE A 7 18.59 -2.74 29.26
N SER A 8 18.14 -1.48 29.29
CA SER A 8 16.73 -1.19 29.36
C SER A 8 16.10 -1.70 28.07
N SER A 9 15.54 -2.90 28.12
CA SER A 9 14.58 -3.35 27.12
C SER A 9 13.38 -2.40 27.24
N SER A 10 13.34 -1.35 26.43
CA SER A 10 12.09 -0.64 26.19
C SER A 10 11.15 -1.65 25.53
N ARG A 11 10.30 -2.28 26.35
CA ARG A 11 9.14 -3.03 25.86
C ARG A 11 8.30 -2.05 25.05
N VAL A 12 8.50 -2.02 23.75
CA VAL A 12 7.66 -1.25 22.84
C VAL A 12 6.27 -1.85 22.98
N ASN A 13 5.36 -1.08 23.58
CA ASN A 13 3.96 -1.41 23.84
C ASN A 13 3.26 -1.85 22.55
N ASN A 14 3.25 -3.14 22.24
CA ASN A 14 2.53 -3.70 21.11
C ASN A 14 1.01 -3.58 21.38
N PRO A 15 0.24 -2.89 20.52
CA PRO A 15 -1.21 -2.75 20.68
C PRO A 15 -1.97 -4.05 20.91
N GLU A 16 -1.57 -5.13 20.21
CA GLU A 16 -2.20 -6.45 20.36
C GLU A 16 -1.93 -7.05 21.74
N SER A 17 -0.70 -6.89 22.27
CA SER A 17 -0.37 -7.34 23.63
C SER A 17 -1.17 -6.57 24.68
N LEU A 18 -1.30 -5.25 24.52
CA LEU A 18 -2.12 -4.41 25.42
C LEU A 18 -3.60 -4.80 25.39
N ALA A 19 -4.14 -5.09 24.22
CA ALA A 19 -5.52 -5.53 24.08
C ALA A 19 -5.75 -6.90 24.76
N LEU A 20 -4.83 -7.85 24.58
CA LEU A 20 -4.89 -9.16 25.24
C LEU A 20 -4.75 -9.06 26.75
N GLU A 21 -3.81 -8.25 27.26
CA GLU A 21 -3.65 -7.98 28.69
C GLU A 21 -4.94 -7.44 29.31
N HIS A 22 -5.58 -6.46 28.65
CA HIS A 22 -6.85 -5.91 29.10
C HIS A 22 -7.97 -6.95 29.11
N ILE A 23 -8.14 -7.70 28.02
CA ILE A 23 -9.15 -8.77 27.91
C ILE A 23 -8.97 -9.80 29.04
N ASN A 24 -7.73 -10.20 29.31
CA ASN A 24 -7.40 -11.18 30.35
C ASN A 24 -7.60 -10.62 31.76
N SER A 25 -7.47 -9.30 31.95
CA SER A 25 -7.70 -8.65 33.24
C SER A 25 -9.16 -8.66 33.69
N GLY A 26 -10.11 -8.81 32.75
CA GLY A 26 -11.55 -8.78 33.03
C GLY A 26 -12.10 -7.43 33.47
N LYS A 27 -11.30 -6.36 33.45
CA LYS A 27 -11.71 -5.00 33.83
C LYS A 27 -12.62 -4.37 32.77
N SER A 28 -13.43 -3.40 33.19
CA SER A 28 -14.25 -2.62 32.27
C SER A 28 -13.38 -1.82 31.30
N THR A 29 -13.79 -1.76 30.03
CA THR A 29 -13.12 -0.97 29.00
C THR A 29 -13.47 0.51 29.17
N THR A 30 -12.45 1.35 29.36
CA THR A 30 -12.57 2.81 29.48
C THR A 30 -11.92 3.53 28.29
N SER A 31 -12.14 4.85 28.15
CA SER A 31 -11.47 5.63 27.10
C SER A 31 -9.94 5.57 27.21
N LEU A 32 -9.41 5.55 28.44
CA LEU A 32 -7.97 5.42 28.71
C LEU A 32 -7.39 4.13 28.13
N VAL A 33 -8.09 3.00 28.30
CA VAL A 33 -7.67 1.71 27.74
C VAL A 33 -7.67 1.76 26.21
N ILE A 34 -8.77 2.26 25.61
CA ILE A 34 -8.89 2.40 24.16
C ILE A 34 -7.79 3.28 23.59
N ASN A 35 -7.54 4.44 24.20
CA ASN A 35 -6.50 5.38 23.78
C ASN A 35 -5.10 4.76 23.88
N LYS A 36 -4.85 3.94 24.90
CA LYS A 36 -3.58 3.20 25.05
C LYS A 36 -3.39 2.19 23.92
N VAL A 37 -4.43 1.42 23.58
CA VAL A 37 -4.39 0.43 22.48
C VAL A 37 -4.27 1.13 21.11
N LEU A 38 -4.97 2.25 20.91
CA LEU A 38 -5.04 2.96 19.64
C LEU A 38 -4.00 4.07 19.46
N PHE A 39 -3.07 4.24 20.40
CA PHE A 39 -2.06 5.31 20.37
C PHE A 39 -1.35 5.41 19.01
N ASN A 40 -0.95 4.27 18.44
CA ASN A 40 -0.24 4.20 17.16
C ASN A 40 -1.12 4.44 15.92
N GLN A 41 -2.44 4.54 16.09
CA GLN A 41 -3.41 4.75 15.02
C GLN A 41 -3.88 6.20 14.91
N ASN A 42 -3.39 7.09 15.79
CA ASN A 42 -3.82 8.50 15.87
C ASN A 42 -5.35 8.63 16.02
N LEU A 43 -5.94 7.71 16.79
CA LEU A 43 -7.32 7.73 17.23
C LEU A 43 -7.33 7.91 18.74
N SER A 44 -8.17 8.81 19.21
CA SER A 44 -8.41 9.02 20.63
C SER A 44 -9.88 9.33 20.89
N VAL A 45 -10.34 9.02 22.10
CA VAL A 45 -11.70 9.24 22.56
C VAL A 45 -11.68 9.76 24.00
N THR A 46 -12.61 10.63 24.34
CA THR A 46 -12.85 11.04 25.74
C THR A 46 -13.91 10.12 26.37
N ASP A 47 -13.99 10.04 27.69
CA ASP A 47 -15.04 9.25 28.35
C ASP A 47 -16.45 9.72 27.95
N SER A 48 -16.69 11.04 27.91
CA SER A 48 -17.95 11.60 27.44
C SER A 48 -18.31 11.16 26.02
N LYS A 49 -17.36 11.19 25.08
CA LYS A 49 -17.63 10.76 23.69
C LYS A 49 -17.84 9.25 23.59
N LEU A 50 -17.11 8.46 24.38
CA LEU A 50 -17.29 7.01 24.47
C LEU A 50 -18.70 6.68 25.00
N GLU A 51 -19.16 7.35 26.06
CA GLU A 51 -20.52 7.20 26.57
C GLU A 51 -21.58 7.54 25.52
N GLU A 52 -21.38 8.61 24.74
CA GLU A 52 -22.29 8.91 23.62
C GLU A 52 -22.33 7.81 22.56
N LEU A 53 -21.17 7.22 22.24
CA LEU A 53 -21.09 6.12 21.28
C LEU A 53 -21.80 4.87 21.79
N LEU A 54 -21.67 4.57 23.08
CA LEU A 54 -22.30 3.41 23.70
C LEU A 54 -23.83 3.55 23.86
N LYS A 55 -24.36 4.78 23.77
CA LYS A 55 -25.81 5.04 23.72
C LYS A 55 -26.45 4.74 22.36
N VAL A 56 -25.65 4.51 21.31
CA VAL A 56 -26.19 4.18 19.98
C VAL A 56 -26.82 2.79 20.04
N GLU A 57 -28.11 2.72 19.72
CA GLU A 57 -28.86 1.47 19.71
C GLU A 57 -28.45 0.59 18.53
N GLY A 58 -28.15 -0.69 18.82
CA GLY A 58 -27.88 -1.70 17.81
C GLY A 58 -29.18 -2.36 17.37
N VAL A 59 -29.46 -2.36 16.07
CA VAL A 59 -30.67 -2.97 15.52
C VAL A 59 -30.39 -4.40 15.06
N GLU A 60 -31.11 -5.37 15.62
CA GLU A 60 -31.01 -6.78 15.21
C GLU A 60 -31.74 -7.03 13.88
N ILE A 61 -31.09 -7.79 13.00
CA ILE A 61 -31.58 -8.20 11.69
C ILE A 61 -31.43 -9.72 11.59
N ASN A 62 -32.54 -10.37 11.27
CA ASN A 62 -32.55 -11.79 10.94
C ASN A 62 -31.94 -12.02 9.56
N LEU A 63 -31.01 -12.97 9.48
CA LEU A 63 -30.39 -13.40 8.23
C LEU A 63 -31.02 -14.70 7.71
N PRO A 64 -31.15 -14.87 6.37
CA PRO A 64 -30.77 -13.94 5.32
C PRO A 64 -31.77 -12.78 5.16
N VAL A 65 -31.27 -11.64 4.69
CA VAL A 65 -32.10 -10.46 4.42
C VAL A 65 -32.83 -10.64 3.08
N SER A 66 -34.12 -10.34 3.05
CA SER A 66 -34.93 -10.36 1.82
C SER A 66 -34.52 -9.24 0.85
N LYS A 67 -34.74 -9.43 -0.47
CA LYS A 67 -34.24 -8.53 -1.52
C LYS A 67 -34.73 -7.07 -1.46
N ASN A 68 -35.74 -6.75 -0.64
CA ASN A 68 -36.32 -5.41 -0.47
C ASN A 68 -36.57 -5.07 1.01
N ASN A 69 -35.60 -5.35 1.88
CA ASN A 69 -35.75 -5.07 3.31
C ASN A 69 -35.53 -3.57 3.61
N GLU A 70 -36.61 -2.83 3.84
CA GLU A 70 -36.55 -1.39 4.13
C GLU A 70 -35.74 -1.06 5.38
N LEU A 71 -35.82 -1.89 6.42
CA LEU A 71 -35.07 -1.69 7.65
C LEU A 71 -33.55 -1.80 7.38
N PHE A 72 -33.15 -2.82 6.64
CA PHE A 72 -31.76 -3.01 6.24
C PHE A 72 -31.25 -1.85 5.37
N ASP A 73 -32.08 -1.34 4.45
CA ASP A 73 -31.76 -0.17 3.63
C ASP A 73 -31.63 1.11 4.49
N LYS A 74 -32.48 1.30 5.50
CA LYS A 74 -32.41 2.43 6.44
C LYS A 74 -31.14 2.41 7.30
N LEU A 75 -30.61 1.22 7.59
CA LEU A 75 -29.41 1.01 8.40
C LEU A 75 -28.12 1.06 7.59
N THR A 76 -28.12 0.53 6.37
CA THR A 76 -26.88 0.36 5.57
C THR A 76 -26.77 1.32 4.38
N GLY A 77 -27.90 1.83 3.90
CA GLY A 77 -28.04 2.58 2.65
C GLY A 77 -28.44 1.68 1.48
N LYS A 78 -29.04 2.29 0.45
CA LYS A 78 -29.49 1.59 -0.77
C LYS A 78 -28.38 1.32 -1.79
N SER A 79 -27.25 2.04 -1.69
CA SER A 79 -26.16 1.99 -2.67
C SER A 79 -24.85 1.54 -2.06
N LYS A 80 -24.12 0.68 -2.78
CA LYS A 80 -22.74 0.28 -2.45
C LYS A 80 -21.72 1.44 -2.52
N TYR A 81 -22.09 2.58 -3.10
CA TYR A 81 -21.23 3.76 -3.24
C TYR A 81 -21.68 4.95 -2.38
N LYS A 82 -22.92 4.93 -1.90
CA LYS A 82 -23.52 5.97 -1.04
C LYS A 82 -24.33 5.26 0.04
N GLY A 83 -23.82 5.27 1.27
CA GLY A 83 -24.44 4.59 2.40
C GLY A 83 -23.97 5.16 3.72
N PHE A 84 -24.35 4.50 4.81
CA PHE A 84 -24.03 4.92 6.16
C PHE A 84 -22.76 4.24 6.67
N PHE A 85 -22.13 4.84 7.68
CA PHE A 85 -21.03 4.23 8.41
C PHE A 85 -21.49 3.76 9.79
N GLY A 86 -20.74 2.83 10.37
CA GLY A 86 -21.07 2.27 11.67
C GLY A 86 -20.39 0.94 11.95
N VAL A 87 -20.89 0.27 12.98
CA VAL A 87 -20.41 -1.03 13.46
C VAL A 87 -21.45 -2.11 13.18
N TYR A 88 -21.00 -3.32 12.88
CA TYR A 88 -21.85 -4.48 12.74
C TYR A 88 -21.28 -5.65 13.55
N ILE A 89 -22.18 -6.46 14.11
CA ILE A 89 -21.85 -7.64 14.90
C ILE A 89 -22.59 -8.84 14.32
N PHE A 90 -21.86 -9.88 13.97
CA PHE A 90 -22.42 -11.21 13.71
C PHE A 90 -22.38 -12.03 15.00
N ILE A 91 -23.50 -12.66 15.34
CA ILE A 91 -23.61 -13.57 16.49
C ILE A 91 -24.06 -14.93 15.97
N HIS A 92 -23.24 -15.96 16.19
CA HIS A 92 -23.61 -17.33 15.86
C HIS A 92 -24.75 -17.78 16.78
N LYS A 93 -25.85 -18.29 16.22
CA LYS A 93 -27.08 -18.57 16.97
C LYS A 93 -26.89 -19.66 18.02
N ASP A 94 -26.13 -20.71 17.71
CA ASP A 94 -26.03 -21.89 18.58
C ASP A 94 -24.90 -21.76 19.60
N THR A 95 -23.78 -21.14 19.22
CA THR A 95 -22.57 -21.04 20.06
C THR A 95 -22.41 -19.68 20.73
N ASN A 96 -23.24 -18.69 20.34
CA ASN A 96 -23.15 -17.30 20.78
C ASN A 96 -21.77 -16.64 20.53
N GLN A 97 -20.96 -17.24 19.66
CA GLN A 97 -19.68 -16.70 19.22
C GLN A 97 -19.91 -15.42 18.42
N ARG A 98 -19.09 -14.39 18.66
CA ARG A 98 -19.30 -13.06 18.08
C ARG A 98 -18.15 -12.59 17.22
N TYR A 99 -18.49 -11.95 16.11
CA TYR A 99 -17.58 -11.21 15.26
C TYR A 99 -18.05 -9.76 15.17
N VAL A 100 -17.14 -8.81 15.34
CA VAL A 100 -17.42 -7.38 15.15
C VAL A 100 -16.55 -6.81 14.03
N GLY A 101 -17.09 -5.84 13.31
CA GLY A 101 -16.30 -4.97 12.44
C GLY A 101 -16.99 -3.63 12.24
N SER A 102 -16.24 -2.63 11.79
CA SER A 102 -16.78 -1.35 11.33
C SER A 102 -16.67 -1.19 9.82
N SER A 103 -17.40 -0.21 9.29
CA SER A 103 -17.24 0.23 7.92
C SER A 103 -17.66 1.68 7.73
N ASN A 104 -16.96 2.37 6.83
CA ASN A 104 -17.39 3.66 6.29
C ASN A 104 -18.59 3.54 5.32
N LEU A 105 -18.86 2.33 4.80
CA LEU A 105 -19.95 2.03 3.88
C LEU A 105 -20.54 0.67 4.23
N LEU A 106 -21.46 0.65 5.19
CA LEU A 106 -22.11 -0.55 5.71
C LEU A 106 -22.71 -1.40 4.59
N ARG A 107 -23.44 -0.80 3.63
CA ARG A 107 -24.04 -1.55 2.50
C ARG A 107 -23.01 -2.34 1.72
N ARG A 108 -21.91 -1.69 1.34
CA ARG A 108 -20.82 -2.35 0.60
C ARG A 108 -20.22 -3.51 1.39
N ARG A 109 -20.07 -3.34 2.71
CA ARG A 109 -19.51 -4.38 3.57
C ARG A 109 -20.46 -5.55 3.78
N MET A 110 -21.77 -5.29 3.90
CA MET A 110 -22.77 -6.37 3.99
C MET A 110 -22.88 -7.14 2.67
N ASP A 111 -22.91 -6.43 1.54
CA ASP A 111 -22.89 -7.06 0.20
C ASP A 111 -21.67 -7.97 0.03
N TYR A 112 -20.52 -7.61 0.60
CA TYR A 112 -19.32 -8.44 0.58
C TYR A 112 -19.52 -9.77 1.33
N TYR A 113 -20.09 -9.75 2.54
CA TYR A 113 -20.38 -10.97 3.27
C TYR A 113 -21.49 -11.79 2.61
N PHE A 114 -22.51 -11.15 2.04
CA PHE A 114 -23.68 -11.86 1.49
C PHE A 114 -23.43 -12.50 0.13
N LYS A 115 -22.38 -12.07 -0.58
CA LYS A 115 -21.98 -12.65 -1.88
C LYS A 115 -21.06 -13.86 -1.75
N GLU A 116 -20.55 -14.13 -0.55
CA GLU A 116 -19.61 -15.24 -0.28
C GLU A 116 -18.29 -15.17 -1.09
N ASP A 117 -17.98 -14.02 -1.70
CA ASP A 117 -16.76 -13.78 -2.49
C ASP A 117 -15.66 -13.19 -1.58
N PHE A 118 -15.24 -13.99 -0.61
CA PHE A 118 -14.22 -13.62 0.37
C PHE A 118 -13.18 -14.73 0.59
N PRO A 119 -11.92 -14.38 0.93
CA PRO A 119 -10.90 -15.37 1.25
C PRO A 119 -11.23 -16.10 2.57
N LEU A 120 -10.97 -17.41 2.61
CA LEU A 120 -11.16 -18.24 3.80
C LEU A 120 -10.01 -18.02 4.81
N VAL A 121 -10.02 -16.88 5.48
CA VAL A 121 -8.99 -16.46 6.46
C VAL A 121 -9.61 -16.09 7.81
N GLY A 122 -8.83 -16.26 8.88
CA GLY A 122 -9.30 -15.99 10.25
C GLY A 122 -10.29 -17.06 10.74
N LYS A 123 -11.12 -16.70 11.73
CA LYS A 123 -12.13 -17.62 12.29
C LYS A 123 -13.54 -17.38 11.73
N PHE A 124 -13.91 -16.12 11.54
CA PHE A 124 -15.27 -15.75 11.12
C PHE A 124 -15.60 -16.19 9.68
N LEU A 125 -14.76 -15.87 8.69
CA LEU A 125 -15.08 -16.12 7.28
C LEU A 125 -15.21 -17.62 6.95
N PRO A 126 -14.32 -18.52 7.43
CA PRO A 126 -14.50 -19.96 7.24
C PRO A 126 -15.78 -20.49 7.87
N LEU A 127 -16.15 -20.00 9.06
CA LEU A 127 -17.38 -20.41 9.73
C LEU A 127 -18.62 -19.92 8.96
N LEU A 128 -18.61 -18.67 8.53
CA LEU A 128 -19.68 -18.09 7.72
C LEU A 128 -19.88 -18.85 6.39
N HIS A 129 -18.80 -19.21 5.71
CA HIS A 129 -18.87 -20.00 4.48
C HIS A 129 -19.38 -21.42 4.72
N LYS A 130 -18.99 -22.05 5.83
CA LYS A 130 -19.38 -23.43 6.15
C LYS A 130 -20.87 -23.55 6.52
N GLU A 131 -21.37 -22.62 7.34
CA GLU A 131 -22.70 -22.74 7.97
C GLU A 131 -23.73 -21.77 7.38
N GLY A 132 -23.28 -20.84 6.55
CA GLY A 132 -24.11 -19.88 5.82
C GLY A 132 -24.68 -18.78 6.70
N LEU A 133 -25.28 -17.77 6.06
CA LEU A 133 -25.86 -16.61 6.76
C LEU A 133 -26.95 -16.97 7.78
N LYS A 134 -27.70 -18.06 7.54
CA LYS A 134 -28.80 -18.51 8.41
C LYS A 134 -28.35 -18.87 9.82
N ALA A 135 -27.10 -19.28 10.00
CA ALA A 135 -26.51 -19.63 11.30
C ALA A 135 -26.23 -18.39 12.17
N PHE A 136 -26.34 -17.18 11.62
CA PHE A 136 -26.00 -15.95 12.32
C PHE A 136 -27.19 -15.00 12.49
N LYS A 137 -27.13 -14.21 13.55
CA LYS A 137 -27.87 -12.95 13.72
C LYS A 137 -26.92 -11.79 13.41
N LEU A 138 -27.45 -10.70 12.87
CA LEU A 138 -26.69 -9.49 12.58
C LEU A 138 -27.22 -8.33 13.43
N ILE A 139 -26.35 -7.61 14.12
CA ILE A 139 -26.70 -6.34 14.79
C ILE A 139 -25.96 -5.22 14.08
N ILE A 140 -26.66 -4.14 13.71
CA ILE A 140 -26.07 -2.97 13.06
C ILE A 140 -26.25 -1.73 13.94
N PHE A 141 -25.13 -1.07 14.23
CA PHE A 141 -25.05 0.24 14.89
C PHE A 141 -24.77 1.30 13.83
N LYS A 142 -25.83 1.89 13.30
CA LYS A 142 -25.71 3.01 12.35
C LYS A 142 -25.33 4.28 13.12
N LEU A 143 -24.23 4.92 12.73
CA LEU A 143 -23.83 6.20 13.32
C LEU A 143 -24.41 7.36 12.52
N ASP A 144 -24.94 8.37 13.22
CA ASP A 144 -25.43 9.61 12.62
C ASP A 144 -24.27 10.51 12.21
N ASN A 145 -24.19 10.81 10.91
CA ASN A 145 -23.17 11.68 10.31
C ASN A 145 -23.20 13.12 10.86
N ASN A 146 -24.31 13.56 11.45
CA ASN A 146 -24.40 14.88 12.07
C ASN A 146 -23.71 14.94 13.45
N LYS A 147 -23.53 13.79 14.11
CA LYS A 147 -23.00 13.69 15.48
C LYS A 147 -21.64 12.98 15.56
N PHE A 148 -21.39 12.07 14.62
CA PHE A 148 -20.24 11.19 14.62
C PHE A 148 -19.49 11.27 13.29
N SER A 149 -18.26 10.81 13.32
CA SER A 149 -17.36 10.63 12.19
C SER A 149 -17.15 9.14 11.91
N HIS A 150 -16.63 8.83 10.73
CA HIS A 150 -16.21 7.46 10.42
C HIS A 150 -15.16 6.91 11.40
N GLN A 151 -14.32 7.75 12.00
CA GLN A 151 -13.33 7.34 13.01
C GLN A 151 -13.99 6.85 14.29
N ASP A 152 -15.15 7.41 14.64
CA ASP A 152 -15.91 6.96 15.80
C ASP A 152 -16.43 5.52 15.63
N SER A 153 -16.66 5.06 14.39
CA SER A 153 -16.99 3.64 14.15
C SER A 153 -15.82 2.71 14.46
N LEU A 154 -14.57 3.16 14.28
CA LEU A 154 -13.37 2.40 14.64
C LEU A 154 -13.18 2.36 16.16
N ILE A 155 -13.47 3.47 16.85
CA ILE A 155 -13.43 3.55 18.32
C ILE A 155 -14.47 2.58 18.92
N LEU A 156 -15.69 2.58 18.39
CA LEU A 156 -16.75 1.67 18.85
C LEU A 156 -16.43 0.20 18.52
N GLU A 157 -15.88 -0.11 17.35
CA GLU A 157 -15.37 -1.45 17.05
C GLU A 157 -14.27 -1.87 18.05
N GLN A 158 -13.34 -0.97 18.37
CA GLN A 158 -12.26 -1.26 19.31
C GLN A 158 -12.79 -1.57 20.72
N TYR A 159 -13.81 -0.85 21.17
CA TYR A 159 -14.48 -1.14 22.44
C TYR A 159 -14.97 -2.59 22.48
N TYR A 160 -15.66 -3.05 21.43
CA TYR A 160 -16.14 -4.42 21.35
C TYR A 160 -15.03 -5.46 21.21
N LEU A 161 -13.96 -5.17 20.47
CA LEU A 161 -12.82 -6.09 20.33
C LEU A 161 -12.14 -6.42 21.67
N LEU A 162 -12.26 -5.52 22.65
CA LEU A 162 -11.74 -5.67 24.01
C LEU A 162 -12.67 -6.49 24.93
N ASP A 163 -13.82 -6.94 24.45
CA ASP A 163 -14.68 -7.92 25.14
C ASP A 163 -14.37 -9.34 24.65
N LYS A 164 -14.10 -10.25 25.60
CA LYS A 164 -13.80 -11.66 25.36
C LYS A 164 -14.89 -12.40 24.55
N LYS A 165 -16.13 -11.92 24.55
CA LYS A 165 -17.24 -12.49 23.77
C LYS A 165 -17.01 -12.42 22.26
N PHE A 166 -16.19 -11.48 21.77
CA PHE A 166 -15.88 -11.31 20.35
C PHE A 166 -14.77 -12.25 19.89
N ASN A 167 -14.98 -13.55 20.09
CA ASN A 167 -13.98 -14.60 19.91
C ASN A 167 -13.76 -15.07 18.46
N LEU A 168 -14.55 -14.59 17.51
CA LEU A 168 -14.35 -14.82 16.08
C LEU A 168 -13.39 -13.80 15.43
N ASN A 169 -13.12 -12.67 16.09
CA ASN A 169 -12.07 -11.75 15.69
C ASN A 169 -10.69 -12.33 16.05
N THR A 170 -9.83 -12.52 15.05
CA THR A 170 -8.45 -12.99 15.25
C THR A 170 -7.53 -11.86 15.73
N LEU A 171 -7.74 -10.65 15.23
CA LEU A 171 -7.05 -9.43 15.68
C LEU A 171 -7.87 -8.76 16.78
N ARG A 172 -7.20 -8.25 17.82
CA ARG A 172 -7.82 -7.54 18.94
C ARG A 172 -7.71 -6.03 18.82
N VAL A 173 -7.07 -5.57 17.76
CA VAL A 173 -6.93 -4.16 17.45
C VAL A 173 -7.57 -3.84 16.11
N VAL A 174 -8.38 -2.78 16.06
CA VAL A 174 -9.03 -2.35 14.82
C VAL A 174 -7.99 -2.02 13.76
N ASN A 175 -8.34 -2.27 12.51
CA ASN A 175 -7.55 -1.82 11.39
C ASN A 175 -8.11 -0.48 10.89
N ALA A 176 -7.62 0.63 11.44
CA ALA A 176 -8.02 1.99 11.01
C ALA A 176 -7.64 2.35 9.57
N GLY A 177 -7.14 1.39 8.78
CA GLY A 177 -6.32 1.67 7.62
C GLY A 177 -4.99 2.25 8.12
N SER A 178 -3.90 1.78 7.55
CA SER A 178 -2.63 2.41 7.89
C SER A 178 -2.67 3.86 7.41
N SER A 179 -2.62 4.82 8.34
CA SER A 179 -2.09 6.16 8.06
C SER A 179 -0.62 6.10 7.59
N LYS A 180 -0.02 4.90 7.51
CA LYS A 180 1.16 4.56 6.71
C LYS A 180 0.84 4.70 5.21
N GLY A 181 0.48 5.90 4.77
CA GLY A 181 0.95 6.27 3.44
C GLY A 181 2.47 6.35 3.50
N ASP A 182 3.14 6.17 2.36
CA ASP A 182 4.58 6.41 2.31
C ASP A 182 4.83 7.86 2.77
N SER A 183 5.61 8.03 3.84
CA SER A 183 6.00 9.36 4.30
C SER A 183 6.79 10.06 3.21
N VAL A 184 6.63 11.38 3.13
CA VAL A 184 7.32 12.21 2.16
C VAL A 184 7.96 13.38 2.89
N TYR A 185 9.25 13.55 2.66
CA TYR A 185 10.06 14.61 3.22
C TYR A 185 10.38 15.60 2.09
N VAL A 186 10.14 16.88 2.35
CA VAL A 186 10.38 17.99 1.42
C VAL A 186 11.64 18.71 1.86
N TYR A 187 12.71 18.53 1.13
CA TYR A 187 14.00 19.15 1.38
C TYR A 187 14.27 20.30 0.41
N ASP A 188 15.25 21.12 0.74
CA ASP A 188 16.00 21.88 -0.25
C ASP A 188 16.83 20.95 -1.14
N LEU A 189 17.44 21.49 -2.20
CA LEU A 189 18.23 20.67 -3.13
C LEU A 189 19.46 20.03 -2.47
N THR A 190 20.04 20.68 -1.46
CA THR A 190 21.26 20.18 -0.79
C THR A 190 20.97 19.16 0.30
N CYS A 191 19.69 18.88 0.60
CA CYS A 191 19.25 18.02 1.70
C CYS A 191 19.68 18.48 3.10
N ASN A 192 20.14 19.73 3.24
CA ASN A 192 20.56 20.31 4.50
C ASN A 192 19.41 20.94 5.29
N ILE A 193 18.31 21.29 4.61
CA ILE A 193 17.13 21.90 5.22
C ILE A 193 15.88 21.06 4.92
N LEU A 194 15.18 20.63 5.96
CA LEU A 194 13.87 19.99 5.87
C LEU A 194 12.78 21.06 6.00
N TYR A 195 12.07 21.34 4.91
CA TYR A 195 10.95 22.27 4.91
C TYR A 195 9.66 21.66 5.47
N TYR A 196 9.39 20.40 5.18
CA TYR A 196 8.15 19.75 5.63
C TYR A 196 8.24 18.23 5.64
N HIS A 197 7.61 17.60 6.64
CA HIS A 197 7.44 16.16 6.73
C HIS A 197 5.95 15.82 6.69
N ALA A 198 5.54 15.10 5.65
CA ALA A 198 4.20 14.52 5.52
C ALA A 198 4.22 13.06 5.94
N LYS A 199 3.28 12.65 6.79
CA LYS A 199 3.10 11.23 7.19
C LYS A 199 2.57 10.38 6.03
N SER A 200 2.06 11.00 4.97
CA SER A 200 1.59 10.31 3.76
C SER A 200 1.58 11.23 2.53
N LYS A 201 1.58 10.62 1.33
CA LYS A 201 1.29 11.32 0.06
C LYS A 201 -0.07 12.05 0.06
N ILE A 202 -1.06 11.55 0.81
CA ILE A 202 -2.38 12.18 0.93
C ILE A 202 -2.30 13.45 1.78
N GLU A 203 -1.55 13.41 2.88
CA GLU A 203 -1.29 14.59 3.70
C GLU A 203 -0.54 15.66 2.91
N LEU A 204 0.49 15.26 2.14
CA LEU A 204 1.22 16.16 1.26
C LEU A 204 0.30 16.86 0.25
N LYS A 205 -0.68 16.14 -0.31
CA LYS A 205 -1.71 16.72 -1.19
C LYS A 205 -2.57 17.74 -0.46
N ARG A 206 -3.05 17.43 0.74
CA ARG A 206 -3.94 18.31 1.52
C ARG A 206 -3.22 19.55 2.05
N ARG A 207 -1.95 19.42 2.43
CA ARG A 207 -1.18 20.47 3.10
C ARG A 207 -0.37 21.32 2.15
N LEU A 208 0.17 20.78 1.05
CA LEU A 208 1.04 21.51 0.10
C LEU A 208 0.51 21.51 -1.34
N ASN A 209 -0.69 20.97 -1.58
CA ASN A 209 -1.31 20.87 -2.91
C ASN A 209 -0.45 20.11 -3.93
N ILE A 210 0.33 19.12 -3.48
CA ILE A 210 1.10 18.23 -4.35
C ILE A 210 0.31 16.95 -4.58
N HIS A 211 -0.16 16.71 -5.81
CA HIS A 211 -0.93 15.51 -6.12
C HIS A 211 -0.16 14.22 -5.80
N THR A 212 -0.86 13.15 -5.42
CA THR A 212 -0.24 11.87 -5.01
C THR A 212 0.62 11.25 -6.12
N GLU A 213 0.15 11.31 -7.36
CA GLU A 213 0.91 10.86 -8.55
C GLU A 213 2.14 11.73 -8.82
N THR A 214 2.02 13.05 -8.65
CA THR A 214 3.14 13.98 -8.76
C THR A 214 4.18 13.66 -7.70
N SER A 215 3.77 13.58 -6.44
CA SER A 215 4.65 13.18 -5.33
C SER A 215 5.36 11.86 -5.62
N LYS A 216 4.62 10.85 -6.09
CA LYS A 216 5.19 9.56 -6.50
C LYS A 216 6.24 9.71 -7.60
N LYS A 217 5.95 10.47 -8.66
CA LYS A 217 6.89 10.71 -9.77
C LYS A 217 8.21 11.26 -9.25
N TYR A 218 8.19 12.33 -8.47
CA TYR A 218 9.40 13.02 -8.02
C TYR A 218 10.16 12.23 -6.94
N VAL A 219 9.46 11.54 -6.04
CA VAL A 219 10.07 10.60 -5.08
C VAL A 219 10.73 9.42 -5.78
N ASP A 220 10.06 8.80 -6.77
CA ASP A 220 10.57 7.60 -7.44
C ASP A 220 11.73 7.92 -8.42
N SER A 221 11.79 9.15 -8.95
CA SER A 221 12.81 9.57 -9.91
C SER A 221 13.99 10.31 -9.26
N ASN A 222 13.87 10.73 -8.01
CA ASN A 222 14.84 11.58 -7.31
C ASN A 222 15.20 12.87 -8.07
N ILE A 223 14.33 13.34 -8.97
CA ILE A 223 14.53 14.62 -9.65
C ILE A 223 13.92 15.75 -8.81
N PRO A 224 14.44 16.98 -8.92
CA PRO A 224 13.90 18.13 -8.22
C PRO A 224 12.44 18.41 -8.61
N TYR A 225 11.60 18.61 -7.61
CA TYR A 225 10.27 19.18 -7.76
C TYR A 225 10.37 20.72 -7.81
N LEU A 226 9.80 21.33 -8.87
CA LEU A 226 9.86 22.77 -9.14
C LEU A 226 11.31 23.33 -9.15
N ASN A 227 12.29 22.51 -9.54
CA ASN A 227 13.72 22.85 -9.59
C ASN A 227 14.30 23.44 -8.30
N LYS A 228 13.63 23.23 -7.16
CA LYS A 228 14.00 23.86 -5.87
C LYS A 228 13.85 22.93 -4.67
N PHE A 229 13.01 21.91 -4.80
CA PHE A 229 12.69 21.00 -3.70
C PHE A 229 13.04 19.57 -4.06
N LEU A 230 13.62 18.83 -3.12
CA LEU A 230 13.79 17.39 -3.26
C LEU A 230 12.75 16.65 -2.43
N LEU A 231 12.05 15.70 -3.06
CA LEU A 231 11.06 14.86 -2.37
C LEU A 231 11.66 13.48 -2.11
N LEU A 232 11.81 13.10 -0.85
CA LEU A 232 12.35 11.79 -0.45
C LEU A 232 11.35 11.00 0.38
N SER A 233 11.49 9.67 0.36
CA SER A 233 10.68 8.75 1.18
C SER A 233 11.31 8.41 2.53
N HIS A 234 12.39 9.09 2.91
CA HIS A 234 13.17 8.79 4.11
C HIS A 234 13.84 10.05 4.68
N PRO A 235 14.09 10.07 6.00
CA PRO A 235 14.75 11.20 6.64
C PRO A 235 16.27 11.20 6.39
N MET A 236 16.85 12.40 6.26
CA MET A 236 18.30 12.62 6.30
C MET A 236 18.76 12.88 7.75
N PRO A 237 19.88 12.28 8.21
CA PRO A 237 20.30 12.34 9.61
C PRO A 237 20.91 13.69 10.04
N THR A 238 21.46 14.47 9.10
CA THR A 238 22.20 15.72 9.38
C THR A 238 21.40 16.99 9.02
N VAL A 239 20.07 16.88 8.90
CA VAL A 239 19.24 17.97 8.38
C VAL A 239 18.84 18.96 9.47
N LEU A 240 18.86 20.25 9.14
CA LEU A 240 18.24 21.33 9.93
C LEU A 240 16.75 21.43 9.59
N ILE A 241 15.90 21.53 10.61
CA ILE A 241 14.47 21.73 10.39
C ILE A 241 14.22 23.21 10.12
N SER A 242 13.56 23.52 9.02
CA SER A 242 13.15 24.89 8.72
C SER A 242 12.06 25.37 9.66
N ASP A 243 12.13 26.64 10.05
CA ASP A 243 11.13 27.38 10.80
C ASP A 243 10.03 28.00 9.91
N ILE A 244 10.09 27.80 8.60
CA ILE A 244 9.10 28.33 7.65
C ILE A 244 7.70 27.77 7.93
N SER A 245 6.70 28.64 7.87
CA SER A 245 5.31 28.20 7.99
C SER A 245 4.87 27.39 6.76
N ILE A 246 3.86 26.52 6.94
CA ILE A 246 3.27 25.77 5.82
C ILE A 246 2.71 26.71 4.75
N GLU A 247 2.18 27.87 5.15
CA GLU A 247 1.58 28.83 4.21
C GLU A 247 2.66 29.55 3.39
N ASP A 248 3.77 29.95 4.02
CA ASP A 248 4.91 30.53 3.32
C ASP A 248 5.57 29.53 2.37
N LEU A 249 5.65 28.26 2.77
CA LEU A 249 6.12 27.18 1.90
C LEU A 249 5.22 26.99 0.68
N LYS A 250 3.88 27.07 0.84
CA LYS A 250 2.95 27.06 -0.29
C LYS A 250 3.15 28.25 -1.21
N ILE A 251 3.29 29.46 -0.65
CA ILE A 251 3.53 30.69 -1.42
C ILE A 251 4.83 30.56 -2.23
N MET A 252 5.89 30.03 -1.61
CA MET A 252 7.15 29.75 -2.29
C MET A 252 6.95 28.76 -3.44
N MET A 253 6.27 27.63 -3.20
CA MET A 253 5.96 26.66 -4.26
C MET A 253 5.05 27.23 -5.35
N LEU A 254 4.12 28.12 -5.02
CA LEU A 254 3.25 28.79 -6.00
C LEU A 254 4.05 29.73 -6.90
N LYS A 255 4.98 30.51 -6.33
CA LYS A 255 5.90 31.36 -7.10
C LYS A 255 6.76 30.53 -8.05
N GLU A 256 7.31 29.41 -7.60
CA GLU A 256 8.10 28.54 -8.48
C GLU A 256 7.23 27.88 -9.57
N ARG A 257 5.99 27.45 -9.24
CA ARG A 257 5.03 26.98 -10.26
C ARG A 257 4.74 28.08 -11.29
N GLN A 258 4.52 29.32 -10.87
CA GLN A 258 4.26 30.45 -11.77
C GLN A 258 5.45 30.76 -12.66
N LYS A 259 6.68 30.74 -12.13
CA LYS A 259 7.90 30.84 -12.94
C LYS A 259 7.98 29.70 -13.95
N ASP A 260 7.68 28.47 -13.53
CA ASP A 260 7.64 27.32 -14.44
C ASP A 260 6.58 27.47 -15.54
N TYR A 261 5.43 28.08 -15.23
CA TYR A 261 4.39 28.38 -16.22
C TYR A 261 4.80 29.51 -17.18
N MET A 262 5.39 30.59 -16.67
CA MET A 262 5.81 31.75 -17.46
C MET A 262 7.00 31.46 -18.37
N LEU A 263 7.91 30.59 -17.94
CA LEU A 263 9.05 30.12 -18.75
C LEU A 263 8.65 29.04 -19.77
N GLY A 264 7.37 28.66 -19.85
CA GLY A 264 6.90 27.55 -20.69
C GLY A 264 7.48 26.19 -20.27
N THR A 265 8.07 26.08 -19.08
CA THR A 265 8.73 24.89 -18.54
C THR A 265 7.74 23.89 -17.93
N ARG A 266 6.60 23.65 -18.58
CA ARG A 266 6.05 22.27 -18.63
C ARG A 266 6.98 21.40 -19.49
N ARG A 267 8.28 21.36 -19.16
CA ARG A 267 9.23 20.49 -19.83
C ARG A 267 8.90 19.08 -19.39
N SER A 268 8.16 18.38 -20.23
CA SER A 268 8.30 16.94 -20.36
C SER A 268 9.79 16.60 -20.33
N ILE A 269 10.15 15.55 -19.58
CA ILE A 269 11.55 15.11 -19.52
C ILE A 269 11.99 14.82 -20.95
N ALA A 270 13.05 15.50 -21.40
CA ALA A 270 13.62 15.29 -22.72
C ALA A 270 14.12 13.86 -22.84
N VAL A 271 13.99 13.30 -24.04
CA VAL A 271 14.28 11.91 -24.33
C VAL A 271 15.24 11.84 -25.50
N GLU A 272 16.24 10.98 -25.40
CA GLU A 272 17.18 10.68 -26.47
C GLU A 272 16.92 9.27 -26.97
N LEU A 273 16.88 9.12 -28.28
CA LEU A 273 16.68 7.85 -28.96
C LEU A 273 17.94 7.54 -29.76
N GLU A 274 18.70 6.57 -29.26
CA GLU A 274 19.92 6.08 -29.89
C GLU A 274 19.57 4.96 -30.88
N ILE A 275 19.92 5.15 -32.15
CA ILE A 275 19.69 4.16 -33.21
C ILE A 275 20.86 3.17 -33.20
N LYS A 276 20.60 1.93 -32.80
CA LYS A 276 21.58 0.84 -32.76
C LYS A 276 21.76 0.20 -34.13
N GLU A 277 22.90 -0.44 -34.31
CA GLU A 277 23.24 -1.16 -35.54
C GLU A 277 22.21 -2.27 -35.84
N GLY A 278 21.88 -2.43 -37.14
CA GLY A 278 20.82 -3.35 -37.59
C GLY A 278 19.41 -2.77 -37.53
N ASN A 279 19.24 -1.46 -37.29
CA ASN A 279 17.95 -0.80 -37.43
C ASN A 279 17.55 -0.68 -38.92
N THR A 280 16.35 -1.13 -39.26
CA THR A 280 15.82 -1.12 -40.64
C THR A 280 14.78 -0.02 -40.87
N PHE A 281 14.44 0.75 -39.84
CA PHE A 281 13.40 1.79 -39.86
C PHE A 281 13.98 3.18 -40.10
N CYS A 282 15.27 3.38 -39.85
CA CYS A 282 15.97 4.65 -40.09
C CYS A 282 17.18 4.41 -41.00
N ILE A 283 17.36 5.28 -41.99
CA ILE A 283 18.47 5.23 -42.96
C ILE A 283 19.76 5.76 -42.29
N ASP A 284 19.64 6.75 -41.41
CA ASP A 284 20.77 7.36 -40.71
C ASP A 284 21.01 6.75 -39.33
N LYS A 285 22.27 6.43 -39.02
CA LYS A 285 22.71 6.06 -37.67
C LYS A 285 22.93 7.34 -36.85
N GLY A 286 22.43 7.39 -35.62
CA GLY A 286 22.65 8.57 -34.78
C GLY A 286 21.78 8.63 -33.52
N LEU A 287 21.86 9.79 -32.86
CA LEU A 287 21.09 10.13 -31.67
C LEU A 287 20.01 11.16 -32.04
N ILE A 288 18.75 10.80 -31.86
CA ILE A 288 17.63 11.72 -32.06
C ILE A 288 17.18 12.26 -30.70
N LYS A 289 17.08 13.58 -30.58
CA LYS A 289 16.66 14.25 -29.36
C LYS A 289 15.21 14.71 -29.45
N PHE A 290 14.43 14.40 -28.42
CA PHE A 290 13.04 14.79 -28.27
C PHE A 290 12.88 15.65 -27.02
N ASN A 291 12.02 16.66 -27.12
CA ASN A 291 11.62 17.48 -25.97
C ASN A 291 10.69 16.71 -24.99
N SER A 292 10.18 15.52 -25.38
CA SER A 292 9.24 14.75 -24.58
C SER A 292 9.22 13.26 -24.92
N LEU A 293 8.82 12.45 -23.95
CA LEU A 293 8.50 11.03 -24.17
C LEU A 293 7.30 10.84 -25.12
N THR A 294 6.35 11.79 -25.14
CA THR A 294 5.18 11.68 -26.05
C THR A 294 5.63 11.85 -27.49
N SER A 295 6.45 12.86 -27.77
CA SER A 295 6.99 13.15 -29.09
C SER A 295 7.89 12.02 -29.59
N CYS A 296 8.63 11.36 -28.68
CA CYS A 296 9.37 10.15 -29.02
C CYS A 296 8.43 8.98 -29.42
N VAL A 297 7.32 8.80 -28.71
CA VAL A 297 6.31 7.77 -29.05
C VAL A 297 5.60 8.07 -30.36
N GLU A 298 5.32 9.34 -30.65
CA GLU A 298 4.71 9.79 -31.92
C GLU A 298 5.66 9.54 -33.09
N TYR A 299 6.93 9.90 -32.95
CA TYR A 299 7.96 9.58 -33.95
C TYR A 299 8.07 8.07 -34.23
N LEU A 300 8.13 7.23 -33.18
CA LEU A 300 8.12 5.78 -33.37
C LEU A 300 6.86 5.30 -34.09
N ARG A 301 5.71 5.91 -33.82
CA ARG A 301 4.44 5.58 -34.49
C ARG A 301 4.45 5.96 -35.96
N GLU A 302 5.03 7.10 -36.33
CA GLU A 302 5.22 7.52 -37.73
C GLU A 302 6.09 6.52 -38.52
N LEU A 303 7.06 5.88 -37.85
CA LEU A 303 7.86 4.78 -38.41
C LEU A 303 7.10 3.43 -38.46
N GLY A 304 5.81 3.40 -38.13
CA GLY A 304 4.99 2.18 -38.06
C GLY A 304 5.18 1.36 -36.77
N LEU A 305 5.97 1.85 -35.81
CA LEU A 305 6.24 1.16 -34.55
C LEU A 305 5.30 1.63 -33.44
N THR A 306 4.35 0.77 -33.06
CA THR A 306 3.42 1.10 -31.98
C THR A 306 3.97 0.66 -30.62
N ILE A 307 4.22 1.63 -29.73
CA ILE A 307 4.56 1.38 -28.33
C ILE A 307 3.74 2.27 -27.39
N LYS A 308 3.24 1.68 -26.29
CA LYS A 308 2.58 2.46 -25.24
C LYS A 308 3.61 3.25 -24.45
N ARG A 309 3.26 4.48 -24.06
CA ARG A 309 4.13 5.37 -23.26
C ARG A 309 4.66 4.72 -21.98
N ASP A 310 3.82 3.98 -21.26
CA ASP A 310 4.22 3.26 -20.03
C ASP A 310 5.22 2.13 -20.32
N THR A 311 5.06 1.46 -21.46
CA THR A 311 5.98 0.42 -21.92
C THR A 311 7.34 1.01 -22.29
N LEU A 312 7.36 2.13 -23.03
CA LEU A 312 8.61 2.83 -23.34
C LEU A 312 9.30 3.34 -22.08
N THR A 313 8.54 3.86 -21.11
CA THR A 313 9.07 4.25 -19.78
C THR A 313 9.74 3.08 -19.07
N LYS A 314 9.13 1.89 -19.12
CA LYS A 314 9.73 0.67 -18.56
C LYS A 314 11.01 0.28 -19.28
N TYR A 315 11.06 0.43 -20.60
CA TYR A 315 12.23 0.09 -21.40
C TYR A 315 13.40 1.04 -21.12
N ILE A 316 13.14 2.34 -20.95
CA ILE A 316 14.15 3.31 -20.50
C ILE A 316 14.74 2.88 -19.14
N LYS A 317 13.89 2.48 -18.18
CA LYS A 317 14.33 2.05 -16.85
C LYS A 317 15.16 0.76 -16.87
N GLU A 318 14.78 -0.18 -17.72
CA GLU A 318 15.44 -1.48 -17.85
C GLU A 318 16.60 -1.46 -18.86
N GLN A 319 16.91 -0.29 -19.45
CA GLN A 319 17.86 -0.11 -20.56
C GLN A 319 17.61 -1.11 -21.71
N LYS A 320 16.34 -1.41 -21.96
CA LYS A 320 15.92 -2.42 -22.92
C LYS A 320 15.83 -1.82 -24.32
N ILE A 321 16.45 -2.50 -25.28
CA ILE A 321 16.41 -2.15 -26.70
C ILE A 321 15.03 -2.50 -27.29
N PHE A 322 14.47 -1.60 -28.07
CA PHE A 322 13.20 -1.75 -28.80
C PHE A 322 13.46 -1.59 -30.30
N TYR A 323 13.37 -2.67 -31.09
CA TYR A 323 13.63 -2.63 -32.54
C TYR A 323 14.93 -1.89 -32.91
N ASN A 324 16.02 -2.21 -32.20
CA ASN A 324 17.31 -1.52 -32.36
C ASN A 324 17.26 0.00 -32.11
N PHE A 325 16.31 0.46 -31.29
CA PHE A 325 16.33 1.76 -30.65
C PHE A 325 16.58 1.61 -29.15
N LEU A 326 17.52 2.39 -28.62
CA LEU A 326 17.76 2.53 -27.19
C LEU A 326 17.33 3.92 -26.73
N CYS A 327 16.29 3.97 -25.91
CA CYS A 327 15.70 5.20 -25.42
C CYS A 327 16.26 5.56 -24.03
N LYS A 328 16.67 6.81 -23.82
CA LYS A 328 17.21 7.35 -22.56
C LYS A 328 16.60 8.71 -22.25
N TYR A 329 16.61 9.13 -20.99
CA TYR A 329 16.30 10.53 -20.66
C TYR A 329 17.55 11.38 -20.92
N SER A 330 17.37 12.59 -21.50
CA SER A 330 18.47 13.51 -21.77
C SER A 330 18.99 14.15 -20.48
N GLU A 331 20.30 14.34 -20.39
CA GLU A 331 20.99 14.91 -19.21
C GLU A 331 20.74 16.41 -19.02
N ASN A 332 20.25 17.11 -20.06
CA ASN A 332 20.16 18.58 -20.12
C ASN A 332 19.04 19.25 -19.28
N ILE A 333 18.49 18.59 -18.25
CA ILE A 333 17.49 19.21 -17.34
C ILE A 333 17.78 18.82 -15.89
N LEU A 334 19.03 18.91 -15.49
CA LEU A 334 19.42 18.82 -14.09
C LEU A 334 19.94 20.21 -13.69
N PRO A 335 19.39 20.83 -12.64
CA PRO A 335 19.88 22.14 -12.20
C PRO A 335 21.36 22.06 -11.80
N ASP A 336 22.04 23.20 -11.86
CA ASP A 336 23.43 23.33 -11.40
C ASP A 336 23.57 22.70 -9.99
N ASN A 337 24.64 21.90 -9.80
CA ASN A 337 24.95 21.08 -8.61
C ASN A 337 24.19 19.73 -8.46
N PHE A 338 23.47 19.24 -9.47
CA PHE A 338 22.84 17.91 -9.36
C PHE A 338 23.83 16.74 -9.29
N GLU A 339 25.04 16.88 -9.82
CA GLU A 339 26.09 15.86 -9.65
C GLU A 339 26.41 15.64 -8.16
N GLU A 340 26.45 16.71 -7.36
CA GLU A 340 26.63 16.62 -5.91
C GLU A 340 25.44 15.95 -5.22
N VAL A 341 24.20 16.24 -5.65
CA VAL A 341 22.99 15.58 -5.12
C VAL A 341 22.95 14.09 -5.46
N GLY A 342 23.37 13.72 -6.68
CA GLY A 342 23.54 12.34 -7.11
C GLY A 342 24.60 11.60 -6.29
N LEU A 343 25.71 12.26 -5.96
CA LEU A 343 26.76 11.75 -5.08
C LEU A 343 26.24 11.55 -3.65
N ILE A 344 25.51 12.51 -3.07
CA ILE A 344 24.89 12.41 -1.73
C ILE A 344 23.90 11.24 -1.65
N ILE A 345 23.03 11.08 -2.66
CA ILE A 345 22.06 9.98 -2.71
C ILE A 345 22.77 8.62 -2.86
N ASN A 346 23.85 8.55 -3.63
CA ASN A 346 24.62 7.33 -3.84
C ASN A 346 25.47 6.97 -2.61
N GLU A 347 26.06 7.95 -1.93
CA GLU A 347 26.80 7.78 -0.68
C GLU A 347 25.87 7.31 0.46
N TYR A 348 24.66 7.86 0.54
CA TYR A 348 23.65 7.36 1.48
C TYR A 348 23.17 5.94 1.16
N LYS A 349 23.01 5.56 -0.12
CA LYS A 349 22.70 4.17 -0.51
C LYS A 349 23.81 3.20 -0.07
N LYS A 350 25.09 3.60 -0.18
CA LYS A 350 26.24 2.82 0.32
C LYS A 350 26.17 2.66 1.84
N LEU A 351 25.98 3.75 2.58
CA LEU A 351 25.84 3.73 4.05
C LEU A 351 24.64 2.90 4.56
N LYS A 352 23.59 2.77 3.75
CA LYS A 352 22.40 1.95 4.06
C LYS A 352 22.59 0.46 3.77
N MET A 353 23.53 0.09 2.90
CA MET A 353 23.92 -1.30 2.69
C MET A 353 24.77 -1.83 3.85
N ASP A 354 25.63 -0.99 4.45
CA ASP A 354 26.47 -1.39 5.59
C ASP A 354 25.71 -1.52 6.92
N LYS A 355 24.48 -0.98 7.02
CA LYS A 355 23.66 -1.03 8.25
C LYS A 355 22.46 -1.99 8.18
N ASN A 356 22.33 -2.79 7.12
CA ASN A 356 21.30 -3.81 7.00
C ASN A 356 21.91 -5.20 6.74
N PRO A 357 22.21 -6.01 7.78
CA PRO A 357 22.40 -7.45 7.60
C PRO A 357 21.04 -8.17 7.48
N LEU A 358 20.04 -7.54 6.87
CA LEU A 358 18.82 -8.22 6.45
C LEU A 358 18.64 -7.99 4.96
N ASN A 359 19.19 -8.94 4.19
CA ASN A 359 18.71 -9.26 2.86
C ASN A 359 17.18 -9.28 2.87
N LYS A 360 16.55 -8.22 2.35
CA LYS A 360 15.22 -8.38 1.76
C LYS A 360 15.43 -9.21 0.51
N GLU A 361 15.39 -10.54 0.69
CA GLU A 361 15.19 -11.45 -0.42
C GLU A 361 14.03 -10.93 -1.26
N ASN A 362 14.33 -10.63 -2.51
CA ASN A 362 13.36 -10.29 -3.52
C ASN A 362 12.38 -11.48 -3.62
N ARG A 363 11.21 -11.39 -2.96
CA ARG A 363 10.16 -12.42 -2.90
C ARG A 363 9.56 -12.83 -4.27
N LYS A 364 10.18 -12.45 -5.38
CA LYS A 364 9.82 -12.85 -6.75
C LYS A 364 10.58 -14.08 -7.25
N ASN A 365 11.66 -14.48 -6.60
CA ASN A 365 12.44 -15.68 -6.96
C ASN A 365 12.39 -16.70 -5.82
N LYS A 366 11.22 -17.28 -5.57
CA LYS A 366 11.14 -18.43 -4.68
C LYS A 366 11.70 -19.64 -5.42
N ARG A 367 12.63 -20.33 -4.78
CA ARG A 367 13.18 -21.58 -5.32
C ARG A 367 12.09 -22.63 -5.37
N ILE A 368 12.08 -23.42 -6.43
CA ILE A 368 11.11 -24.49 -6.64
C ILE A 368 11.85 -25.81 -6.59
N LEU A 369 11.44 -26.66 -5.65
CA LEU A 369 11.87 -28.05 -5.62
C LEU A 369 10.92 -28.89 -6.45
N VAL A 370 11.48 -29.68 -7.38
CA VAL A 370 10.75 -30.60 -8.23
C VAL A 370 11.15 -32.03 -7.90
N LYS A 371 10.15 -32.87 -7.61
CA LYS A 371 10.32 -34.30 -7.32
C LYS A 371 9.56 -35.14 -8.35
N GLY A 372 10.18 -36.17 -8.90
CA GLY A 372 9.56 -37.20 -9.74
C GLY A 372 10.11 -38.58 -9.38
N VAL A 373 9.62 -39.62 -10.05
CA VAL A 373 9.91 -41.03 -9.72
C VAL A 373 11.42 -41.33 -9.56
N ASN A 374 12.28 -40.69 -10.36
CA ASN A 374 13.75 -40.73 -10.22
C ASN A 374 14.36 -39.34 -10.47
N PHE A 375 13.66 -38.28 -10.10
CA PHE A 375 14.06 -36.91 -10.40
C PHE A 375 13.97 -36.04 -9.17
N TYR A 376 15.06 -35.35 -8.84
CA TYR A 376 15.12 -34.41 -7.73
C TYR A 376 15.98 -33.23 -8.15
N LYS A 377 15.36 -32.06 -8.34
CA LYS A 377 16.11 -30.86 -8.75
C LYS A 377 15.47 -29.59 -8.20
N GLU A 378 16.32 -28.68 -7.79
CA GLU A 378 15.93 -27.34 -7.32
C GLU A 378 16.18 -26.32 -8.43
N PHE A 379 15.23 -25.39 -8.59
CA PHE A 379 15.29 -24.33 -9.59
C PHE A 379 15.19 -22.97 -8.91
N GLU A 380 16.01 -22.03 -9.36
CA GLU A 380 16.05 -20.66 -8.81
C GLU A 380 14.77 -19.84 -9.07
N SER A 381 13.93 -20.28 -10.03
CA SER A 381 12.67 -19.57 -10.34
C SER A 381 11.68 -20.43 -11.13
N ILE A 382 10.44 -19.91 -11.22
CA ILE A 382 9.38 -20.42 -12.11
C ILE A 382 9.86 -20.49 -13.55
N THR A 383 10.55 -19.46 -14.03
CA THR A 383 11.01 -19.39 -15.43
C THR A 383 12.08 -20.45 -15.72
N ALA A 384 13.01 -20.66 -14.78
CA ALA A 384 14.03 -21.71 -14.90
C ALA A 384 13.40 -23.11 -14.91
N THR A 385 12.37 -23.32 -14.07
CA THR A 385 11.61 -24.57 -14.04
C THR A 385 10.92 -24.83 -15.39
N ILE A 386 10.23 -23.84 -15.94
CA ILE A 386 9.52 -23.96 -17.23
C ILE A 386 10.49 -24.29 -18.36
N LYS A 387 11.60 -23.54 -18.49
CA LYS A 387 12.62 -23.78 -19.52
C LYS A 387 13.21 -25.19 -19.44
N TYR A 388 13.43 -25.71 -18.24
CA TYR A 388 13.93 -27.08 -18.08
C TYR A 388 12.91 -28.11 -18.58
N PHE A 389 11.63 -27.94 -18.27
CA PHE A 389 10.59 -28.85 -18.74
C PHE A 389 10.36 -28.78 -20.26
N GLU A 390 10.60 -27.61 -20.88
CA GLU A 390 10.67 -27.49 -22.35
C GLU A 390 11.77 -28.38 -22.94
N THR A 391 12.95 -28.48 -22.31
CA THR A 391 14.04 -29.38 -22.77
C THR A 391 13.68 -30.87 -22.64
N LEU A 392 12.76 -31.22 -21.74
CA LEU A 392 12.23 -32.58 -21.58
C LEU A 392 11.04 -32.86 -22.51
N ASN A 393 10.70 -31.91 -23.39
CA ASN A 393 9.52 -31.96 -24.25
C ASN A 393 8.19 -32.06 -23.47
N ILE A 394 8.20 -31.60 -22.21
CA ILE A 394 7.02 -31.56 -21.34
C ILE A 394 6.47 -30.14 -21.34
N LYS A 395 5.32 -29.93 -22.00
CA LYS A 395 4.63 -28.63 -22.01
C LYS A 395 4.20 -28.22 -20.60
N LEU A 396 4.96 -27.36 -19.94
CA LEU A 396 4.66 -26.81 -18.61
C LEU A 396 4.54 -25.30 -18.70
N ASP A 397 3.32 -24.76 -18.69
CA ASP A 397 3.13 -23.32 -18.66
C ASP A 397 3.07 -22.75 -17.24
N ARG A 398 3.18 -21.42 -17.14
CA ARG A 398 3.18 -20.70 -15.86
C ARG A 398 1.88 -20.91 -15.08
N LYS A 399 0.75 -21.10 -15.75
CA LYS A 399 -0.55 -21.29 -15.09
C LYS A 399 -0.62 -22.67 -14.44
N SER A 400 -0.23 -23.70 -15.18
CA SER A 400 -0.19 -25.10 -14.75
C SER A 400 0.77 -25.29 -13.58
N LEU A 401 2.00 -24.74 -13.68
CA LEU A 401 2.97 -24.81 -12.59
C LEU A 401 2.47 -24.14 -11.31
N ASN A 402 1.86 -22.96 -11.40
CA ASN A 402 1.30 -22.28 -10.23
C ASN A 402 0.13 -23.05 -9.60
N LEU A 403 -0.70 -23.71 -10.42
CA LEU A 403 -1.80 -24.54 -9.94
C LEU A 403 -1.26 -25.76 -9.18
N SER A 404 -0.24 -26.43 -9.72
CA SER A 404 0.43 -27.56 -9.06
C SER A 404 1.10 -27.15 -7.75
N LEU A 405 1.77 -26.00 -7.70
CA LEU A 405 2.38 -25.45 -6.49
C LEU A 405 1.35 -25.07 -5.43
N LYS A 406 0.18 -24.53 -5.83
CA LYS A 406 -0.88 -24.11 -4.91
C LYS A 406 -1.65 -25.29 -4.34
N ASN A 407 -2.03 -26.24 -5.21
CA ASN A 407 -2.91 -27.34 -4.85
C ASN A 407 -2.14 -28.59 -4.42
N ARG A 408 -0.80 -28.56 -4.46
CA ARG A 408 0.06 -29.74 -4.19
C ARG A 408 -0.38 -30.95 -5.02
N THR A 409 -0.59 -30.73 -6.31
CA THR A 409 -1.02 -31.78 -7.24
C THR A 409 0.14 -32.20 -8.14
N ASN A 410 0.18 -33.49 -8.47
CA ASN A 410 1.13 -34.03 -9.43
C ASN A 410 0.81 -33.51 -10.84
N TYR A 411 1.83 -33.09 -11.57
CA TYR A 411 1.74 -32.75 -12.99
C TYR A 411 2.65 -33.69 -13.77
N LYS A 412 2.06 -34.59 -14.56
CA LYS A 412 2.78 -35.58 -15.39
C LYS A 412 3.89 -36.31 -14.63
N ASN A 413 3.56 -36.84 -13.44
CA ASN A 413 4.46 -37.56 -12.52
C ASN A 413 5.54 -36.70 -11.82
N TYR A 414 5.43 -35.37 -11.89
CA TYR A 414 6.28 -34.44 -11.14
C TYR A 414 5.47 -33.66 -10.11
N TYR A 415 6.09 -33.42 -8.96
CA TYR A 415 5.55 -32.71 -7.82
C TYR A 415 6.38 -31.47 -7.54
N PHE A 416 5.72 -30.33 -7.30
CA PHE A 416 6.36 -29.02 -7.21
C PHE A 416 6.12 -28.40 -5.83
N ILE A 417 7.18 -27.90 -5.19
CA ILE A 417 7.12 -27.32 -3.85
C ILE A 417 7.89 -26.00 -3.85
N TYR A 418 7.32 -24.95 -3.26
CA TYR A 418 8.10 -23.76 -2.90
C TYR A 418 9.03 -24.11 -1.75
N LYS A 419 10.32 -23.81 -1.94
CA LYS A 419 11.29 -23.84 -0.84
C LYS A 419 11.27 -22.51 -0.09
#